data_AF-A0A090JYA4-F1
#
_entry.id   AF-A0A090JYA4-F1
#
_cell.length_a   1.000
_cell.length_b   1.000
_cell.length_c   1.000
_cell.angle_alpha   90.00
_cell.angle_beta   90.00
_cell.angle_gamma   90.00
#
_symmetry.space_group_name_H-M   'P 1'
#
loop_
_entity.id
_entity.type
_entity.pdbx_description
1 polymer ?
#
loop_
_entity_poly.entity_id
_entity_poly.type
_entity_poly.pdbx_seq_one_letter_code
_entity_poly.pdbx_strand_id
1 'polypeptide(L)'
;GIHDQVLADATDHSLVGDTVFCTSIAGEEIGRIRTWGTSAAREADYQLASPMLTVDIPQTYLEPILVRNATQRGTDPGSPPNTCRTSRTRTAWTSGCWTD
;
A
#
# COMPACT_ATOMS: atom_id res chain seq x y z
N GLY A 1 14.56 -5.19 6.64
CA GLY A 1 13.33 -4.88 5.89
C GLY A 1 12.85 -3.49 6.26
N ILE A 2 11.75 -3.00 5.67
CA ILE A 2 11.16 -1.66 5.96
C ILE A 2 9.93 -1.73 6.87
N HIS A 3 9.58 -2.92 7.36
CA HIS A 3 8.35 -3.20 8.11
C HIS A 3 8.15 -2.26 9.31
N ASP A 4 9.18 -2.05 10.14
CA ASP A 4 9.07 -1.20 11.33
C ASP A 4 8.84 0.28 10.98
N GLN A 5 9.32 0.72 9.81
CA GLN A 5 9.05 2.07 9.31
C GLN A 5 7.58 2.20 8.88
N VAL A 6 7.02 1.15 8.28
CA VAL A 6 5.61 1.11 7.89
C VAL A 6 4.71 1.07 9.13
N LEU A 7 5.03 0.23 10.12
CA LEU A 7 4.24 0.13 11.35
C LEU A 7 4.20 1.41 12.18
N ALA A 8 5.25 2.25 12.09
CA ALA A 8 5.29 3.53 12.82
C ALA A 8 4.23 4.53 12.31
N ASP A 9 3.90 4.48 11.01
CA ASP A 9 2.98 5.42 10.35
C ASP A 9 1.63 4.78 9.97
N ALA A 10 1.49 3.46 10.16
CA ALA A 10 0.28 2.70 9.82
C ALA A 10 -0.70 2.60 11.00
N THR A 11 -1.98 2.45 10.66
CA THR A 11 -3.03 2.06 11.59
C THR A 11 -3.02 0.55 11.81
N ASP A 12 -3.10 0.15 13.07
CA ASP A 12 -3.08 -1.26 13.47
C ASP A 12 -4.29 -2.05 12.94
N HIS A 13 -4.08 -3.36 12.72
CA HIS A 13 -5.07 -4.30 12.22
C HIS A 13 -6.38 -4.30 13.00
N SER A 14 -6.30 -4.15 14.33
CA SER A 14 -7.47 -4.20 15.21
C SER A 14 -8.46 -3.05 15.00
N LEU A 15 -8.01 -1.94 14.43
CA LEU A 15 -8.81 -0.73 14.24
C LEU A 15 -9.51 -0.66 12.87
N VAL A 16 -9.12 -1.50 11.92
CA VAL A 16 -9.59 -1.44 10.51
C VAL A 16 -10.58 -2.56 10.15
N GLY A 17 -10.98 -3.37 11.15
CA GLY A 17 -11.75 -4.58 10.96
C GLY A 17 -13.24 -4.41 10.70
N ASP A 18 -13.79 -3.22 10.88
CA ASP A 18 -15.23 -3.00 10.81
C ASP A 18 -15.64 -2.25 9.55
N THR A 19 -16.36 -2.93 8.67
CA THR A 19 -17.01 -2.31 7.51
C THR A 19 -18.49 -2.16 7.78
N VAL A 20 -18.92 -0.92 8.02
CA VAL A 20 -20.29 -0.56 8.40
C VAL A 20 -21.06 -0.03 7.20
N PHE A 21 -22.22 -0.62 6.93
CA PHE A 21 -23.18 -0.11 5.97
C PHE A 21 -24.22 0.70 6.74
N CYS A 22 -24.35 1.98 6.41
CA CYS A 22 -25.26 2.90 7.04
C CYS A 22 -25.87 3.84 6.00
N THR A 23 -27.02 4.44 6.33
CA THR A 23 -27.66 5.44 5.45
C THR A 23 -26.87 6.75 5.40
N SER A 24 -26.17 7.09 6.48
CA SER A 24 -25.17 8.15 6.57
C SER A 24 -24.30 7.91 7.82
N ILE A 25 -23.18 8.63 7.95
CA ILE A 25 -22.26 8.47 9.10
C ILE A 25 -22.97 8.69 10.46
N ALA A 26 -23.95 9.59 10.52
CA ALA A 26 -24.77 9.84 11.71
C ALA A 26 -26.18 9.21 11.62
N GLY A 27 -26.43 8.38 10.61
CA GLY A 27 -27.72 7.76 10.33
C GLY A 27 -27.83 6.35 10.89
N GLU A 28 -28.86 5.64 10.43
CA GLU A 28 -29.10 4.24 10.82
C GLU A 28 -28.06 3.29 10.22
N GLU A 29 -27.51 2.40 11.06
CA GLU A 29 -26.68 1.27 10.65
C GLU A 29 -27.55 0.14 10.11
N ILE A 30 -27.33 -0.22 8.84
CA ILE A 30 -28.02 -1.31 8.14
C ILE A 30 -27.37 -2.66 8.48
N GLY A 31 -26.05 -2.66 8.70
CA GLY A 31 -25.32 -3.85 9.12
C GLY A 31 -23.81 -3.65 9.07
N ARG A 32 -23.10 -4.66 9.58
CA ARG A 32 -21.64 -4.63 9.72
C ARG A 32 -21.02 -5.95 9.31
N ILE A 33 -19.94 -5.87 8.56
CA ILE A 33 -19.10 -7.00 8.20
C ILE A 33 -17.76 -6.84 8.90
N ARG A 34 -17.34 -7.91 9.59
CA ARG A 34 -15.97 -8.03 10.13
C ARG A 34 -15.03 -8.40 9.00
N THR A 35 -14.34 -7.40 8.48
CA THR A 35 -13.41 -7.53 7.36
C THR A 35 -11.98 -7.77 7.84
N TRP A 36 -11.10 -8.11 6.90
CA TRP A 36 -9.67 -8.32 7.12
C TRP A 36 -9.31 -9.38 8.16
N GLY A 37 -10.20 -10.34 8.46
CA GLY A 37 -9.90 -11.41 9.41
C GLY A 37 -9.95 -11.01 10.89
N THR A 38 -10.58 -9.88 11.22
CA THR A 38 -10.73 -9.39 12.61
C THR A 38 -11.86 -10.07 13.40
N SER A 39 -12.61 -10.99 12.78
CA SER A 39 -13.56 -11.83 13.51
C SER A 39 -12.83 -12.99 14.17
N ALA A 40 -13.19 -13.32 15.42
CA ALA A 40 -12.59 -14.44 16.15
C ALA A 40 -12.68 -15.78 15.39
N ALA A 41 -13.70 -15.95 14.54
CA ALA A 41 -13.87 -17.13 13.70
C ALA A 41 -12.85 -17.23 12.55
N ARG A 42 -12.20 -16.13 12.17
CA ARG A 42 -11.25 -16.05 11.05
C ARG A 42 -9.85 -15.63 11.48
N GLU A 43 -9.69 -15.07 12.68
CA GLU A 43 -8.42 -14.55 13.19
C GLU A 43 -7.32 -15.59 13.21
N ALA A 44 -7.62 -16.81 13.69
CA ALA A 44 -6.66 -17.91 13.72
C ALA A 44 -6.14 -18.26 12.32
N ASP A 45 -7.02 -18.26 11.30
CA ASP A 45 -6.61 -18.55 9.93
C ASP A 45 -5.68 -17.47 9.36
N TYR A 46 -5.89 -16.20 9.74
CA TYR A 46 -5.03 -15.08 9.34
C TYR A 46 -3.65 -15.16 10.01
N GLN A 47 -3.61 -15.45 11.30
CA GLN A 47 -2.35 -15.62 12.05
C GLN A 47 -1.55 -16.84 11.57
N LEU A 48 -2.23 -17.92 11.19
CA LEU A 48 -1.58 -19.11 10.63
C LEU A 48 -1.08 -18.89 9.19
N ALA A 49 -1.75 -18.04 8.41
CA ALA A 49 -1.37 -17.77 7.03
C ALA A 49 -0.12 -16.89 6.90
N SER A 50 0.13 -15.99 7.86
CA SER A 50 1.24 -15.05 7.80
C SER A 50 1.69 -14.59 9.19
N PRO A 51 3.00 -14.41 9.44
CA PRO A 51 3.50 -13.80 10.67
C PRO A 51 3.20 -12.29 10.77
N MET A 52 2.72 -11.66 9.68
CA MET A 52 2.34 -10.25 9.62
C MET A 52 0.85 -10.12 9.28
N LEU A 53 0.17 -9.25 10.02
CA LEU A 53 -1.25 -8.91 9.80
C LEU A 53 -1.40 -7.70 8.88
N THR A 54 -2.63 -7.50 8.39
CA THR A 54 -2.96 -6.35 7.53
C THR A 54 -2.91 -5.06 8.34
N VAL A 55 -2.26 -4.03 7.80
CA VAL A 55 -2.24 -2.69 8.38
C VAL A 55 -2.72 -1.69 7.33
N ASP A 56 -3.29 -0.57 7.78
CA ASP A 56 -3.73 0.49 6.89
C ASP A 56 -2.72 1.64 6.90
N ILE A 57 -2.06 1.87 5.77
CA ILE A 57 -1.13 2.97 5.57
C ILE A 57 -1.48 3.71 4.28
N PRO A 58 -1.79 5.01 4.35
CA PRO A 58 -2.01 5.82 3.16
C PRO A 58 -0.77 5.85 2.23
N GLN A 59 -1.01 5.85 0.92
CA GLN A 59 0.03 5.90 -0.11
C GLN A 59 0.97 7.11 0.05
N THR A 60 0.44 8.25 0.53
CA THR A 60 1.22 9.46 0.83
C THR A 60 2.32 9.24 1.87
N TYR A 61 2.15 8.29 2.80
CA TYR A 61 3.18 7.92 3.77
C TYR A 61 4.04 6.75 3.29
N LEU A 62 3.42 5.78 2.61
CA LEU A 62 4.13 4.59 2.12
C LEU A 62 5.14 4.92 1.00
N GLU A 63 4.77 5.75 0.03
CA GLU A 63 5.63 6.07 -1.12
C GLU A 63 6.97 6.72 -0.71
N PRO A 64 7.01 7.74 0.17
CA PRO A 64 8.27 8.28 0.65
C PRO A 64 9.16 7.24 1.35
N ILE A 65 8.58 6.33 2.13
CA ILE A 65 9.34 5.24 2.78
C ILE A 65 10.00 4.37 1.70
N LEU A 66 9.25 3.97 0.68
CA LEU A 66 9.76 3.13 -0.41
C LEU A 66 10.86 3.84 -1.21
N VAL A 67 10.60 5.06 -1.67
CA VAL A 67 11.55 5.84 -2.48
C VAL A 67 12.84 6.09 -1.69
N ARG A 68 12.74 6.53 -0.43
CA ARG A 68 13.91 6.76 0.43
C ARG A 68 14.76 5.51 0.59
N ASN A 69 14.14 4.36 0.89
CA ASN A 69 14.87 3.11 1.08
C ASN A 69 15.48 2.59 -0.24
N ALA A 70 14.84 2.83 -1.39
CA ALA A 70 15.41 2.50 -2.70
C ALA A 70 16.62 3.39 -3.02
N THR A 71 16.52 4.70 -2.80
CA THR A 71 17.62 5.65 -3.03
C THR A 71 18.81 5.38 -2.12
N GLN A 72 18.58 5.05 -0.85
CA GLN A 72 19.66 4.63 0.06
C GLN A 72 20.39 3.36 -0.40
N ARG A 73 19.73 2.51 -1.20
CA ARG A 73 20.32 1.29 -1.78
C ARG A 73 20.92 1.52 -3.18
N GLY A 74 20.99 2.77 -3.63
CA GLY A 74 21.62 3.16 -4.89
C GLY A 74 20.67 3.30 -6.07
N THR A 75 19.34 3.26 -5.86
CA THR A 75 18.36 3.51 -6.93
C THR A 75 18.10 5.01 -7.10
N ASP A 76 18.38 5.54 -8.28
CA ASP A 76 17.99 6.90 -8.64
C ASP A 76 16.47 6.95 -8.92
N PRO A 77 15.67 7.76 -8.20
CA PRO A 77 14.23 7.82 -8.39
C PRO A 77 13.78 8.40 -9.73
N GLY A 78 14.70 8.99 -10.51
CA GLY A 78 14.41 9.51 -11.85
C GLY A 78 13.53 10.78 -11.86
N SER A 79 13.51 11.43 -13.03
CA SER A 79 12.67 12.60 -13.29
C SER A 79 11.18 12.22 -13.34
N PRO A 80 10.23 13.12 -12.97
CA PRO A 80 8.79 12.85 -13.09
C PRO A 80 8.41 12.38 -14.51
N PRO A 81 7.36 11.55 -14.65
CA PRO A 81 7.03 10.86 -15.88
C PRO A 81 6.32 11.79 -16.88
N ASN A 82 6.93 12.91 -17.29
CA ASN A 82 6.46 13.64 -18.45
C ASN A 82 7.06 13.03 -19.73
N THR A 83 6.34 12.04 -20.25
CA THR A 83 6.44 11.49 -21.62
C THR A 83 7.83 11.04 -22.07
N CYS A 84 8.29 9.91 -21.53
CA CYS A 84 9.37 9.14 -22.13
C CYS A 84 8.81 8.21 -23.23
N ARG A 85 9.28 8.36 -24.48
CA ARG A 85 8.93 7.44 -25.57
C ARG A 85 9.91 6.27 -25.55
N THR A 86 9.38 5.07 -25.45
CA THR A 86 10.19 3.84 -25.53
C THR A 86 10.17 3.30 -26.95
N SER A 87 11.35 3.05 -27.53
CA SER A 87 11.51 2.29 -28.76
C SER A 87 12.20 0.96 -28.46
N ARG A 88 11.89 -0.06 -29.25
CA ARG A 88 12.41 -1.42 -29.09
C ARG A 88 13.19 -1.82 -30.33
N THR A 89 14.43 -2.25 -30.15
CA THR A 89 15.20 -2.96 -31.16
C THR A 89 15.15 -4.47 -30.92
N ARG A 90 15.80 -5.27 -31.77
CA ARG A 90 15.82 -6.73 -31.62
C ARG A 90 16.44 -7.21 -30.30
N THR A 91 17.31 -6.40 -29.68
CA THR A 91 18.10 -6.78 -28.50
C THR A 91 17.92 -5.87 -27.29
N ALA A 92 17.29 -4.68 -27.41
CA ALA A 92 17.19 -3.74 -26.31
C ALA A 92 15.96 -2.82 -26.40
N TRP A 93 15.62 -2.20 -25.26
CA TRP A 93 14.68 -1.10 -25.14
C TRP A 93 15.46 0.20 -24.89
N THR A 94 15.07 1.26 -25.58
CA THR A 94 15.63 2.60 -25.40
C THR A 94 14.52 3.57 -25.05
N SER A 95 14.65 4.29 -23.94
CA SER A 95 13.72 5.35 -23.50
C SER A 95 14.41 6.70 -23.60
N GLY A 96 13.79 7.65 -24.29
CA GLY A 96 14.20 9.04 -24.33
C GLY A 96 13.06 9.94 -23.86
N CYS A 97 13.35 10.88 -22.97
CA CYS A 97 12.43 11.92 -22.55
C CYS A 97 12.67 13.15 -23.43
N TRP A 98 11.60 13.66 -24.07
CA TRP A 98 11.67 14.89 -24.87
C TRP A 98 11.52 16.09 -23.93
N THR A 99 12.53 16.93 -23.83
CA THR A 99 12.33 18.35 -23.50
C THR A 99 12.11 19.07 -24.82
N ASP A 100 10.95 19.71 -24.98
CA ASP A 100 10.77 20.73 -26.04
C ASP A 100 11.78 21.87 -25.87
#